data_AF-A0A374BLY5-F1
#
_entry.id   AF-A0A374BLY5-F1
#
_cell.length_a   1.000
_cell.length_b   1.000
_cell.length_c   1.000
_cell.angle_alpha   90.00
_cell.angle_beta   90.00
_cell.angle_gamma   90.00
#
_symmetry.space_group_name_H-M   'P 1'
#
loop_
_entity.id
_entity.type
_entity.pdbx_description
1 polymer ?
#
loop_
_entity_poly.entity_id
_entity_poly.type
_entity_poly.pdbx_seq_one_letter_code
_entity_poly.pdbx_strand_id
1 'polypeptide(L)'
;MREDNKLIHLVINGEEIITTEMHPFYVNDRGFVNAGELAVGDELLDSNKNILLVENFDVELTDKPVKVYNFQVEDFHTYHVSGLGVLVHNAGDYSNLKDSKYVGEGKKFTKAQKRQIIQENMRRNGGKIKSDMSGKELVSATQSKLNVTPDPLKVQIGHIKPRSSGGSNSYFNAQVLSREENIFKSNK
;
A
#
# COMPACT_ATOMS: atom_id res chain seq x y z
N MET A 1 2.17 15.69 -10.26
CA MET A 1 0.92 16.45 -10.08
C MET A 1 -0.21 15.59 -10.62
N ARG A 2 -1.17 15.22 -9.77
CA ARG A 2 -2.32 14.37 -10.15
C ARG A 2 -3.57 15.22 -10.06
N GLU A 3 -4.49 14.97 -10.98
CA GLU A 3 -5.82 15.55 -10.97
C GLU A 3 -6.80 14.41 -10.68
N ASP A 4 -7.72 14.63 -9.74
CA ASP A 4 -8.73 13.65 -9.37
C ASP A 4 -10.11 14.32 -9.35
N ASN A 5 -11.14 13.57 -9.75
CA ASN A 5 -12.53 14.02 -9.76
C ASN A 5 -13.34 13.42 -8.60
N LYS A 6 -12.70 12.62 -7.75
CA LYS A 6 -13.30 11.98 -6.58
C LYS A 6 -12.42 12.17 -5.35
N LEU A 7 -12.97 12.82 -4.34
CA LEU A 7 -12.34 13.04 -3.04
C LEU A 7 -13.12 12.28 -1.96
N ILE A 8 -12.38 11.78 -0.96
CA ILE A 8 -12.93 11.15 0.23
C ILE A 8 -12.67 12.09 1.40
N HIS A 9 -13.71 12.40 2.14
CA HIS A 9 -13.67 13.18 3.38
C HIS A 9 -13.81 12.22 4.54
N LEU A 10 -12.77 12.16 5.38
CA LEU A 10 -12.76 11.34 6.58
C LEU A 10 -12.74 12.27 7.79
N VAL A 11 -13.64 12.08 8.75
CA VAL A 11 -13.49 12.68 10.07
C VAL A 11 -12.91 11.63 10.99
N ILE A 12 -11.73 11.90 11.55
CA ILE A 12 -11.00 10.98 12.42
C ILE A 12 -10.70 11.72 13.72
N ASN A 13 -11.27 11.24 14.84
CA ASN A 13 -11.17 11.90 16.15
C ASN A 13 -11.37 13.44 16.10
N GLY A 14 -12.39 13.90 15.36
CA GLY A 14 -12.74 15.31 15.22
C GLY A 14 -11.90 16.13 14.21
N GLU A 15 -10.88 15.55 13.56
CA GLU A 15 -10.13 16.22 12.47
C GLU A 15 -10.57 15.70 11.10
N GLU A 16 -10.81 16.62 10.17
CA GLU A 16 -11.14 16.28 8.78
C GLU A 16 -9.88 16.06 7.95
N ILE A 17 -9.82 14.91 7.27
CA ILE A 17 -8.79 14.55 6.31
C ILE A 17 -9.43 14.34 4.96
N ILE A 18 -9.06 15.19 3.99
CA ILE A 18 -9.49 15.07 2.60
C ILE A 18 -8.40 14.35 1.82
N THR A 19 -8.77 13.28 1.12
CA THR A 19 -7.82 12.41 0.43
C THR A 19 -8.39 11.81 -0.85
N THR A 20 -7.54 11.23 -1.69
CA THR A 20 -8.01 10.49 -2.88
C THR A 20 -8.54 9.11 -2.47
N GLU A 21 -9.50 8.58 -3.22
CA GLU A 21 -10.10 7.26 -2.98
C GLU A 21 -9.07 6.13 -2.77
N MET A 22 -7.95 6.18 -3.50
CA MET A 22 -6.94 5.13 -3.49
C MET A 22 -5.84 5.33 -2.43
N HIS A 23 -5.96 6.33 -1.56
CA HIS A 23 -4.93 6.61 -0.57
C HIS A 23 -5.03 5.63 0.61
N PRO A 24 -4.02 4.83 0.93
CA PRO A 24 -4.13 3.79 1.95
C PRO A 24 -3.88 4.30 3.37
N PHE A 25 -4.80 4.00 4.28
CA PHE A 25 -4.71 4.23 5.72
C PHE A 25 -4.44 2.92 6.46
N TYR A 26 -3.63 2.96 7.53
CA TYR A 26 -3.39 1.78 8.35
C TYR A 26 -4.53 1.56 9.35
N VAL A 27 -5.34 0.52 9.10
CA VAL A 27 -6.41 0.08 9.99
C VAL A 27 -5.84 -0.96 10.96
N ASN A 28 -6.06 -0.75 12.25
CA ASN A 28 -5.74 -1.68 13.32
C ASN A 28 -6.30 -3.07 13.00
N ASP A 29 -5.47 -4.10 13.19
CA ASP A 29 -5.80 -5.49 12.83
C ASP A 29 -6.25 -5.74 11.39
N ARG A 30 -6.12 -4.81 10.44
CA ARG A 30 -6.46 -5.01 9.01
C ARG A 30 -5.34 -4.61 8.07
N GLY A 31 -4.40 -3.79 8.52
CA GLY A 31 -3.31 -3.27 7.69
C GLY A 31 -3.77 -2.13 6.80
N PHE A 32 -3.08 -1.90 5.68
CA PHE A 32 -3.40 -0.80 4.77
C PHE A 32 -4.68 -1.04 3.97
N VAL A 33 -5.65 -0.14 4.14
CA VAL A 33 -6.95 -0.12 3.48
C VAL A 33 -7.08 1.21 2.71
N ASN A 34 -7.55 1.16 1.46
CA ASN A 34 -7.79 2.38 0.68
C ASN A 34 -8.81 3.28 1.37
N ALA A 35 -8.66 4.59 1.26
CA ALA A 35 -9.57 5.56 1.86
C ALA A 35 -11.02 5.27 1.50
N GLY A 36 -11.32 5.01 0.22
CA GLY A 36 -12.68 4.69 -0.24
C GLY A 36 -13.25 3.34 0.23
N GLU A 37 -12.45 2.53 0.91
CA GLU A 37 -12.84 1.24 1.50
C GLU A 37 -12.92 1.29 3.03
N LEU A 38 -12.67 2.46 3.65
CA LEU A 38 -12.87 2.66 5.08
C LEU A 38 -14.35 2.75 5.43
N ALA A 39 -14.69 2.33 6.64
CA ALA A 39 -16.02 2.49 7.21
C ALA A 39 -15.98 3.30 8.50
N VAL A 40 -17.08 3.99 8.81
CA VAL A 40 -17.28 4.59 10.13
C VAL A 40 -17.18 3.49 11.20
N GLY A 41 -16.36 3.74 12.22
CA GLY A 41 -16.01 2.77 13.25
C GLY A 41 -14.71 2.01 13.00
N ASP A 42 -14.07 2.16 11.83
CA ASP A 42 -12.72 1.60 11.63
C ASP A 42 -11.71 2.27 12.58
N GLU A 43 -10.86 1.45 13.19
CA GLU A 43 -9.80 1.87 14.10
C GLU A 43 -8.51 2.06 13.30
N LEU A 44 -8.00 3.27 13.23
CA LEU A 44 -6.69 3.60 12.65
C LEU A 44 -5.63 3.73 13.75
N LEU A 45 -4.36 3.74 13.38
CA LEU A 45 -3.25 3.95 14.32
C LEU A 45 -2.55 5.27 14.08
N ASP A 46 -2.25 5.97 15.18
CA ASP A 46 -1.33 7.11 15.19
C ASP A 46 0.15 6.65 15.32
N SER A 47 1.07 7.62 15.26
CA SER A 47 2.52 7.42 15.44
C SER A 47 2.93 6.74 16.75
N ASN A 48 2.11 6.83 17.80
CA ASN A 48 2.32 6.26 19.12
C ASN A 48 1.57 4.92 19.31
N LYS A 49 0.90 4.41 18.26
CA LYS A 49 0.03 3.24 18.27
C LYS A 49 -1.24 3.40 19.09
N ASN A 50 -1.68 4.64 19.32
CA ASN A 50 -3.02 4.89 19.85
C ASN A 50 -4.06 4.66 18.75
N ILE A 51 -5.25 4.25 19.18
CA ILE A 51 -6.40 4.05 18.29
C ILE A 51 -7.02 5.41 17.96
N LEU A 52 -7.21 5.67 16.67
CA LEU A 52 -7.97 6.79 16.12
C LEU A 52 -9.22 6.26 15.43
N LEU A 53 -10.40 6.74 15.75
CA LEU A 53 -11.65 6.22 15.21
C LEU A 53 -12.06 7.00 13.96
N VAL A 54 -12.46 6.32 12.88
CA VAL A 54 -13.17 6.94 11.77
C VAL A 54 -14.60 7.26 12.23
N GLU A 55 -14.90 8.55 12.40
CA GLU A 55 -16.19 9.04 12.89
C GLU A 55 -17.15 9.36 11.74
N ASN A 56 -16.62 9.78 10.59
CA ASN A 56 -17.42 10.11 9.41
C ASN A 56 -16.69 9.75 8.11
N PHE A 57 -17.47 9.44 7.09
CA PHE A 57 -17.03 9.13 5.73
C PHE A 57 -17.98 9.79 4.74
N ASP A 58 -17.46 10.66 3.88
CA ASP A 58 -18.22 11.29 2.80
C ASP A 58 -17.44 11.26 1.47
N VAL A 59 -18.17 11.32 0.36
CA VAL A 59 -17.62 11.24 -1.00
C VAL A 59 -18.01 12.48 -1.79
N GLU A 60 -17.02 13.26 -2.19
CA GLU A 60 -17.21 14.41 -3.07
C GLU A 60 -16.84 14.03 -4.52
N LEU A 61 -17.79 14.21 -5.44
CA LEU A 61 -17.54 14.17 -6.88
C LEU A 61 -17.43 15.60 -7.39
N THR A 62 -16.31 15.95 -7.99
CA THR A 62 -16.07 17.31 -8.47
C THR A 62 -16.33 17.42 -9.97
N ASP A 63 -17.07 18.46 -10.38
CA ASP A 63 -17.38 18.72 -11.80
C ASP A 63 -16.12 19.05 -12.63
N LYS A 64 -15.05 19.50 -11.97
CA LYS A 64 -13.75 19.77 -12.57
C LYS A 64 -12.64 19.11 -11.74
N PRO A 65 -11.63 18.50 -12.37
CA PRO A 65 -10.55 17.83 -11.65
C PRO A 65 -9.85 18.79 -10.66
N VAL A 66 -9.70 18.35 -9.41
CA VAL A 66 -9.01 19.12 -8.37
C VAL A 66 -7.54 18.72 -8.35
N LYS A 67 -6.65 19.72 -8.19
CA LYS A 67 -5.23 19.47 -8.01
C LYS A 67 -4.99 18.88 -6.62
N VAL A 68 -4.53 17.64 -6.58
CA VAL A 68 -4.09 16.98 -5.34
C VAL A 68 -2.57 17.01 -5.26
N TYR A 69 -2.05 17.36 -4.08
CA TYR A 69 -0.62 17.46 -3.80
C TYR A 69 -0.20 16.25 -2.97
N ASN A 70 0.67 15.40 -3.53
CA ASN A 70 1.40 14.38 -2.78
C ASN A 70 2.80 14.91 -2.48
N PHE A 71 3.28 14.79 -1.24
CA PHE A 71 4.70 14.94 -0.92
C PHE A 71 5.31 13.57 -0.62
N GLN A 72 6.53 13.35 -1.06
CA GLN A 72 7.23 12.07 -0.94
C GLN A 72 8.26 12.18 0.20
N VAL A 73 8.19 11.28 1.18
CA VAL A 73 9.19 11.15 2.25
C VAL A 73 10.22 10.11 1.80
N GLU A 74 11.51 10.46 1.80
CA GLU A 74 12.57 9.64 1.17
C GLU A 74 12.89 8.31 1.90
N ASP A 75 12.81 8.27 3.23
CA ASP A 75 13.37 7.15 4.01
C ASP A 75 12.35 6.16 4.58
N PHE A 76 11.10 6.61 4.78
CA PHE A 76 10.00 5.78 5.27
C PHE A 76 8.81 5.93 4.32
N HIS A 77 8.42 4.83 3.67
CA HIS A 77 7.26 4.77 2.76
C HIS A 77 5.91 4.82 3.50
N THR A 78 5.94 5.16 4.79
CA THR A 78 4.81 5.48 5.64
C THR A 78 5.02 6.85 6.24
N TYR A 79 4.03 7.73 6.15
CA TYR A 79 4.08 9.05 6.76
C TYR A 79 2.84 9.31 7.60
N HIS A 80 2.94 10.28 8.50
CA HIS A 80 1.82 10.71 9.31
C HIS A 80 1.16 11.92 8.65
N VAL A 81 -0.16 11.87 8.49
CA VAL A 81 -0.96 13.02 8.04
C VAL A 81 -1.69 13.63 9.22
N SER A 82 -2.07 14.91 9.09
CA SER A 82 -2.89 15.67 10.06
C SER A 82 -2.16 16.02 11.38
N GLY A 83 -2.78 16.87 12.21
CA GLY A 83 -2.28 17.19 13.56
C GLY A 83 -2.30 15.99 14.51
N LEU A 84 -3.12 14.98 14.20
CA LEU A 84 -3.26 13.73 14.95
C LEU A 84 -2.17 12.69 14.64
N GLY A 85 -1.42 12.87 13.56
CA GLY A 85 -0.35 11.97 13.18
C GLY A 85 -0.82 10.56 12.77
N VAL A 86 -1.78 10.48 11.85
CA VAL A 86 -2.38 9.22 11.34
C VAL A 86 -1.44 8.51 10.36
N LEU A 87 -1.15 7.23 10.57
CA LEU A 87 -0.22 6.46 9.73
C LEU A 87 -0.85 6.09 8.37
N VAL A 88 -0.29 6.64 7.28
CA VAL A 88 -0.66 6.31 5.89
C VAL A 88 0.51 5.68 5.15
N HIS A 89 0.23 4.78 4.20
CA HIS A 89 1.26 4.27 3.27
C HIS A 89 1.32 5.19 2.07
N ASN A 90 2.52 5.50 1.60
CA ASN A 90 2.67 6.16 0.32
C ASN A 90 2.32 5.14 -0.78
N ALA A 91 1.07 5.11 -1.25
CA ALA A 91 0.70 4.25 -2.36
C ALA A 91 1.47 4.67 -3.61
N GLY A 92 2.10 3.70 -4.27
CA GLY A 92 2.67 3.88 -5.60
C GLY A 92 4.18 3.93 -5.64
N ASP A 93 4.87 3.24 -4.74
CA ASP A 93 6.33 3.18 -4.79
C ASP A 93 6.82 2.71 -6.16
N TYR A 94 6.27 1.67 -6.75
CA TYR A 94 6.74 1.19 -8.06
C TYR A 94 6.10 1.91 -9.26
N SER A 95 5.30 2.96 -9.06
CA SER A 95 4.62 3.68 -10.15
C SER A 95 5.56 4.39 -11.13
N ASN A 96 6.82 4.61 -10.72
CA ASN A 96 7.88 5.08 -11.61
C ASN A 96 8.26 4.05 -12.69
N LEU A 97 7.91 2.77 -12.50
CA LEU A 97 8.08 1.73 -13.50
C LEU A 97 6.95 1.80 -14.54
N LYS A 98 7.33 1.75 -15.82
CA LYS A 98 6.39 1.85 -16.93
C LYS A 98 5.61 0.56 -17.13
N ASP A 99 4.29 0.63 -16.98
CA ASP A 99 3.40 -0.47 -17.30
C ASP A 99 3.42 -0.85 -18.78
N SER A 100 3.20 -2.13 -19.04
CA SER A 100 3.01 -2.65 -20.41
C SER A 100 1.54 -2.65 -20.79
N LYS A 101 1.24 -2.73 -22.09
CA LYS A 101 -0.12 -2.93 -22.61
C LYS A 101 -0.81 -4.22 -22.14
N TYR A 102 -0.06 -5.14 -21.50
CA TYR A 102 -0.60 -6.40 -20.98
C TYR A 102 -1.08 -6.31 -19.53
N VAL A 103 -0.99 -5.13 -18.91
CA VAL A 103 -1.60 -4.88 -17.60
C VAL A 103 -3.11 -5.05 -17.68
N GLY A 104 -3.72 -5.56 -16.62
CA GLY A 104 -5.17 -5.70 -16.51
C GLY A 104 -5.59 -6.26 -15.16
N GLU A 105 -6.86 -6.07 -14.83
CA GLU A 105 -7.46 -6.55 -13.58
C GLU A 105 -7.36 -8.08 -13.45
N GLY A 106 -7.16 -8.56 -12.22
CA GLY A 106 -7.09 -9.99 -11.89
C GLY A 106 -5.80 -10.70 -12.36
N LYS A 107 -4.97 -10.05 -13.18
CA LYS A 107 -3.72 -10.63 -13.70
C LYS A 107 -2.68 -10.76 -12.61
N LYS A 108 -1.77 -11.73 -12.79
CA LYS A 108 -0.59 -11.92 -11.91
C LYS A 108 0.58 -11.10 -12.44
N PHE A 109 1.44 -10.62 -11.55
CA PHE A 109 2.76 -10.09 -11.94
C PHE A 109 3.58 -11.13 -12.70
N THR A 110 4.10 -10.74 -13.86
CA THR A 110 5.00 -11.57 -14.66
C THR A 110 6.38 -11.72 -14.00
N LYS A 111 7.18 -12.70 -14.44
CA LYS A 111 8.56 -12.86 -13.96
C LYS A 111 9.44 -11.63 -14.25
N ALA A 112 9.13 -10.87 -15.31
CA ALA A 112 9.85 -9.64 -15.63
C ALA A 112 9.46 -8.51 -14.67
N GLN A 113 8.15 -8.31 -14.46
CA GLN A 113 7.64 -7.32 -13.50
C GLN A 113 8.19 -7.56 -12.09
N LYS A 114 8.15 -8.80 -11.64
CA LYS A 114 8.73 -9.21 -10.35
C LYS A 114 10.20 -8.85 -10.21
N ARG A 115 11.00 -8.99 -11.28
CA ARG A 115 12.41 -8.60 -11.27
C ARG A 115 12.57 -7.08 -11.17
N GLN A 116 11.78 -6.31 -11.90
CA GLN A 116 11.86 -4.85 -11.87
C GLN A 116 11.42 -4.29 -10.50
N ILE A 117 10.36 -4.84 -9.91
CA ILE A 117 9.90 -4.48 -8.56
C ILE A 117 11.02 -4.72 -7.53
N ILE A 118 11.67 -5.90 -7.56
CA ILE A 118 12.76 -6.19 -6.62
C ILE A 118 13.97 -5.30 -6.86
N GLN A 119 14.35 -5.03 -8.11
CA GLN A 119 15.47 -4.12 -8.39
C GLN A 119 15.19 -2.71 -7.89
N GLU A 120 13.97 -2.22 -8.07
CA GLU A 120 13.57 -0.90 -7.61
C GLU A 120 13.51 -0.83 -6.08
N ASN A 121 13.03 -1.88 -5.42
CA ASN A 121 13.06 -2.01 -3.96
C ASN A 121 14.50 -1.97 -3.44
N MET A 122 15.41 -2.75 -4.05
CA MET A 122 16.84 -2.73 -3.70
C MET A 122 17.49 -1.37 -3.94
N ARG A 123 17.15 -0.71 -5.05
CA ARG A 123 17.68 0.61 -5.41
C ARG A 123 17.38 1.65 -4.33
N ARG A 124 16.18 1.60 -3.76
CA ARG A 124 15.76 2.50 -2.66
C ARG A 124 16.39 2.15 -1.33
N ASN A 125 16.65 0.86 -1.11
CA ASN A 125 17.06 0.33 0.18
C ASN A 125 18.55 0.02 0.27
N GLY A 126 19.39 0.76 -0.47
CA GLY A 126 20.85 0.63 -0.40
C GLY A 126 21.36 -0.77 -0.82
N GLY A 127 20.68 -1.41 -1.78
CA GLY A 127 21.02 -2.74 -2.29
C GLY A 127 20.39 -3.91 -1.51
N LYS A 128 19.62 -3.64 -0.46
CA LYS A 128 18.93 -4.67 0.33
C LYS A 128 17.47 -4.78 -0.08
N ILE A 129 16.88 -5.96 0.01
CA ILE A 129 15.43 -6.11 -0.16
C ILE A 129 14.77 -5.81 1.18
N LYS A 130 13.81 -4.90 1.23
CA LYS A 130 13.04 -4.62 2.44
C LYS A 130 11.53 -4.78 2.19
N SER A 131 10.81 -5.19 3.23
CA SER A 131 9.35 -5.23 3.21
C SER A 131 8.81 -3.80 3.13
N ASP A 132 7.90 -3.56 2.19
CA ASP A 132 7.18 -2.29 2.08
C ASP A 132 6.19 -2.12 3.25
N MET A 133 5.81 -3.21 3.94
CA MET A 133 4.90 -3.16 5.10
C MET A 133 5.62 -2.89 6.41
N SER A 134 6.74 -3.55 6.67
CA SER A 134 7.42 -3.49 7.98
C SER A 134 8.80 -2.84 7.94
N GLY A 135 9.35 -2.57 6.75
CA GLY A 135 10.74 -2.13 6.58
C GLY A 135 11.78 -3.20 6.89
N LYS A 136 11.38 -4.43 7.27
CA LYS A 136 12.30 -5.52 7.58
C LYS A 136 13.08 -5.96 6.35
N GLU A 137 14.37 -6.22 6.52
CA GLU A 137 15.20 -6.83 5.47
C GLU A 137 14.71 -8.26 5.17
N LEU A 138 14.55 -8.57 3.89
CA LEU A 138 13.99 -9.82 3.39
C LEU A 138 15.06 -10.68 2.73
N VAL A 139 14.88 -12.00 2.80
CA VAL A 139 15.79 -12.93 2.13
C VAL A 139 15.36 -13.13 0.68
N SER A 140 16.36 -13.11 -0.22
CA SER A 140 16.14 -13.38 -1.64
C SER A 140 15.56 -14.78 -1.86
N ALA A 141 14.82 -14.96 -2.94
CA ALA A 141 14.18 -16.23 -3.23
C ALA A 141 15.22 -17.31 -3.61
N THR A 142 15.77 -18.04 -2.64
CA THR A 142 16.48 -19.30 -2.91
C THR A 142 15.48 -20.33 -3.43
N GLN A 143 15.92 -21.21 -4.35
CA GLN A 143 15.07 -22.30 -4.88
C GLN A 143 14.49 -23.11 -3.72
N SER A 144 13.16 -23.27 -3.72
CA SER A 144 12.49 -24.12 -2.75
C SER A 144 12.95 -25.57 -2.92
N LYS A 145 13.53 -26.15 -1.86
CA LYS A 145 13.76 -27.59 -1.79
C LYS A 145 12.48 -28.28 -1.29
N LEU A 146 12.15 -29.43 -1.87
CA LEU A 146 11.02 -30.26 -1.45
C LEU A 146 11.20 -30.62 0.05
N ASN A 147 10.13 -30.57 0.85
CA ASN A 147 10.11 -30.84 2.30
C ASN A 147 10.89 -29.88 3.21
N VAL A 148 11.22 -28.68 2.74
CA VAL A 148 11.76 -27.62 3.62
C VAL A 148 10.71 -26.54 3.82
N THR A 149 10.41 -26.22 5.08
CA THR A 149 9.57 -25.07 5.43
C THR A 149 10.21 -23.80 4.84
N PRO A 150 9.53 -23.07 3.95
CA PRO A 150 10.10 -21.88 3.35
C PRO A 150 10.31 -20.79 4.39
N ASP A 151 11.43 -20.06 4.28
CA ASP A 151 11.80 -18.98 5.19
C ASP A 151 10.64 -17.95 5.34
N PRO A 152 10.23 -17.59 6.57
CA PRO A 152 9.17 -16.60 6.81
C PRO A 152 9.52 -15.21 6.25
N LEU A 153 10.81 -14.85 6.19
CA LEU A 153 11.32 -13.60 5.61
C LEU A 153 11.54 -13.69 4.10
N LYS A 154 11.15 -14.80 3.46
CA LYS A 154 11.28 -14.95 2.01
C LYS A 154 10.46 -13.92 1.28
N VAL A 155 11.12 -13.15 0.42
CA VAL A 155 10.47 -12.11 -0.37
C VAL A 155 9.30 -12.64 -1.20
N GLN A 156 8.18 -11.93 -1.12
CA GLN A 156 6.97 -12.10 -1.91
C GLN A 156 6.62 -10.80 -2.60
N ILE A 157 6.12 -10.91 -3.83
CA ILE A 157 5.55 -9.77 -4.56
C ILE A 157 4.04 -9.97 -4.61
N GLY A 158 3.34 -9.12 -3.85
CA GLY A 158 1.90 -9.12 -3.68
C GLY A 158 1.23 -7.99 -4.44
N HIS A 159 -0.11 -8.02 -4.42
CA HIS A 159 -0.93 -6.91 -4.91
C HIS A 159 -1.38 -6.08 -3.71
N ILE A 160 -1.44 -4.74 -3.82
CA ILE A 160 -2.02 -3.86 -2.80
C ILE A 160 -3.53 -4.12 -2.73
N LYS A 161 -4.25 -3.88 -3.82
CA LYS A 161 -5.61 -4.34 -4.05
C LYS A 161 -5.59 -5.81 -4.48
N PRO A 162 -6.25 -6.73 -3.75
CA PRO A 162 -6.29 -8.14 -4.12
C PRO A 162 -6.85 -8.37 -5.52
N ARG A 163 -6.32 -9.38 -6.22
CA ARG A 163 -6.81 -9.75 -7.56
C ARG A 163 -8.28 -10.17 -7.56
N SER A 164 -8.74 -10.82 -6.48
CA SER A 164 -10.14 -11.22 -6.28
C SER A 164 -11.09 -10.03 -6.23
N SER A 165 -10.59 -8.86 -5.82
CA SER A 165 -11.37 -7.62 -5.73
C SER A 165 -11.14 -6.69 -6.93
N GLY A 166 -10.53 -7.17 -8.03
CA GLY A 166 -10.24 -6.37 -9.23
C GLY A 166 -8.84 -5.75 -9.27
N GLY A 167 -7.94 -6.10 -8.36
CA GLY A 167 -6.55 -5.64 -8.40
C GLY A 167 -5.81 -6.06 -9.67
N SER A 168 -5.16 -5.11 -10.35
CA SER A 168 -4.41 -5.35 -11.58
C SER A 168 -2.93 -5.70 -11.31
N ASN A 169 -2.25 -6.27 -12.30
CA ASN A 169 -0.79 -6.44 -12.23
C ASN A 169 -0.01 -5.16 -12.61
N SER A 170 -0.61 -3.97 -12.45
CA SER A 170 0.13 -2.71 -12.61
C SER A 170 1.18 -2.55 -11.51
N TYR A 171 2.28 -1.88 -11.82
CA TYR A 171 3.26 -1.51 -10.81
C TYR A 171 2.70 -0.61 -9.70
N PHE A 172 1.68 0.21 -9.94
CA PHE A 172 1.06 0.99 -8.85
C PHE A 172 0.45 0.06 -7.79
N ASN A 173 0.04 -1.14 -8.19
CA ASN A 173 -0.61 -2.12 -7.34
C ASN A 173 0.41 -3.12 -6.76
N ALA A 174 1.71 -2.93 -6.96
CA ALA A 174 2.73 -3.83 -6.46
C ALA A 174 3.14 -3.49 -5.03
N GLN A 175 3.47 -4.53 -4.25
CA GLN A 175 4.08 -4.41 -2.94
C GLN A 175 5.03 -5.60 -2.70
N VAL A 176 6.13 -5.35 -2.00
CA VAL A 176 7.13 -6.33 -1.56
C VAL A 176 6.88 -6.65 -0.10
N LEU A 177 6.64 -7.92 0.21
CA LEU A 177 6.32 -8.41 1.56
C LEU A 177 7.19 -9.61 1.92
N SER A 178 7.28 -9.91 3.21
CA SER A 178 7.71 -11.23 3.67
C SER A 178 6.65 -12.30 3.36
N ARG A 179 7.03 -13.58 3.45
CA ARG A 179 6.09 -14.69 3.29
C ARG A 179 5.02 -14.65 4.37
N GLU A 180 5.42 -14.39 5.60
CA GLU A 180 4.52 -14.27 6.75
C GLU A 180 3.49 -13.14 6.55
N GLU A 181 3.96 -11.95 6.19
CA GLU A 181 3.10 -10.78 5.93
C GLU A 181 2.12 -11.04 4.78
N ASN A 182 2.60 -11.70 3.72
CA ASN A 182 1.75 -12.04 2.58
C ASN A 182 0.69 -13.10 2.93
N ILE A 183 0.97 -14.03 3.85
CA ILE A 183 0.00 -15.01 4.35
C ILE A 183 -1.04 -14.31 5.22
N PHE A 184 -0.60 -13.47 6.17
CA PHE A 184 -1.50 -12.70 7.02
C PHE A 184 -2.48 -11.86 6.21
N LYS A 185 -1.99 -11.25 5.12
CA LYS A 185 -2.81 -10.51 4.16
C LYS A 185 -3.81 -11.39 3.39
N SER A 186 -3.45 -12.64 3.08
CA SER A 186 -4.28 -13.52 2.24
C SER A 186 -5.40 -14.22 3.01
N ASN A 187 -5.35 -14.21 4.34
CA ASN A 187 -6.31 -14.88 5.23
C ASN A 187 -7.43 -13.97 5.74
N LYS A 188 -7.61 -12.79 5.15
CA LYS A 188 -8.67 -11.81 5.40
C LYS A 188 -9.38 -11.48 4.10
#